data_AF-A0A7Y2XR53-F1
#
_entry.id   AF-A0A7Y2XR53-F1
#
_cell.length_a   1.000
_cell.length_b   1.000
_cell.length_c   1.000
_cell.angle_alpha   90.00
_cell.angle_beta   90.00
_cell.angle_gamma   90.00
#
_symmetry.space_group_name_H-M   'P 1'
#
loop_
_entity.id
_entity.type
_entity.pdbx_description
1 polymer ?
#
loop_
_entity_poly.entity_id
_entity_poly.type
_entity_poly.pdbx_seq_one_letter_code
_entity_poly.pdbx_strand_id
1 'polypeptide(L)'
;MITDNQDQSLKLVFAEARQDLDGEALTNQVMAKTRRVLVLLAAGVLSIAILLVGGAWLMFGMPLLDFAVLISQFLTITLFDLGEGWLALVFTPLNNIASLVIIGAKAVHLGWKKLLGASFSN
;
A
#
# COMPACT_ATOMS: atom_id res chain seq x y z
N MET A 1 57.22 -4.92 -52.52
CA MET A 1 56.82 -3.67 -51.83
C MET A 1 55.31 -3.45 -51.78
N ILE A 2 54.51 -3.91 -52.77
CA ILE A 2 53.03 -3.81 -52.74
C ILE A 2 52.40 -4.84 -51.79
N THR A 3 53.00 -6.03 -51.64
CA THR A 3 52.51 -7.12 -50.80
C THR A 3 52.55 -6.81 -49.30
N ASP A 4 53.60 -6.14 -48.81
CA ASP A 4 53.73 -5.73 -47.40
C ASP A 4 52.62 -4.75 -46.97
N ASN A 5 52.23 -3.83 -47.86
CA ASN A 5 51.25 -2.80 -47.53
C ASN A 5 49.81 -3.35 -47.44
N GLN A 6 49.51 -4.40 -48.22
CA GLN A 6 48.22 -5.11 -48.11
C GLN A 6 48.14 -5.95 -46.84
N ASP A 7 49.24 -6.60 -46.44
CA ASP A 7 49.31 -7.35 -45.19
C ASP A 7 49.19 -6.44 -43.95
N GLN A 8 49.72 -5.22 -44.04
CA GLN A 8 49.66 -4.25 -42.95
C GLN A 8 48.25 -3.65 -42.80
N SER A 9 47.56 -3.40 -43.90
CA SER A 9 46.17 -2.92 -43.88
C SER A 9 45.18 -3.99 -43.42
N LEU A 10 45.37 -5.26 -43.81
CA LEU A 10 44.59 -6.38 -43.28
C LEU A 10 44.79 -6.57 -41.77
N LYS A 11 46.04 -6.50 -41.30
CA LYS A 11 46.32 -6.57 -39.85
C LYS A 11 45.65 -5.46 -39.05
N LEU A 12 45.57 -4.25 -39.58
CA LEU A 12 44.85 -3.14 -38.94
C LEU A 12 43.35 -3.39 -38.86
N VAL A 13 42.72 -3.85 -39.94
CA VAL A 13 41.28 -4.17 -39.96
C VAL A 13 40.94 -5.31 -39.00
N PHE A 14 41.78 -6.34 -38.92
CA PHE A 14 41.59 -7.43 -37.96
C PHE A 14 41.87 -7.01 -36.52
N ALA A 15 42.79 -6.09 -36.28
CA ALA A 15 43.06 -5.54 -34.95
C ALA A 15 41.87 -4.71 -34.44
N GLU A 16 41.28 -3.88 -35.31
CA GLU A 16 40.11 -3.07 -35.00
C GLU A 16 38.86 -3.92 -34.78
N ALA A 17 38.62 -4.92 -35.64
CA ALA A 17 37.54 -5.88 -35.44
C ALA A 17 37.70 -6.70 -34.14
N ARG A 18 38.93 -7.00 -33.73
CA ARG A 18 39.21 -7.67 -32.44
C ARG A 18 38.85 -6.78 -31.26
N GLN A 19 39.17 -5.48 -31.36
CA GLN A 19 38.90 -4.49 -30.32
C GLN A 19 37.39 -4.24 -30.14
N ASP A 20 36.63 -4.21 -31.24
CA ASP A 20 35.17 -4.09 -31.19
C ASP A 20 34.51 -5.33 -30.58
N LEU A 21 34.96 -6.54 -30.98
CA LEU A 21 34.49 -7.80 -30.40
C LEU A 21 34.82 -7.93 -28.90
N ASP A 22 35.99 -7.45 -28.47
CA ASP A 22 36.36 -7.39 -27.06
C ASP A 22 35.51 -6.37 -26.29
N GLY A 23 35.16 -5.24 -26.92
CA GLY A 23 34.23 -4.24 -26.38
C GLY A 23 32.81 -4.78 -26.19
N GLU A 24 32.28 -5.52 -27.16
CA GLU A 24 30.99 -6.21 -27.05
C GLU A 24 31.00 -7.32 -26.00
N ALA A 25 32.09 -8.09 -25.91
CA ALA A 25 32.25 -9.13 -24.90
C ALA A 25 32.28 -8.55 -23.47
N LEU A 26 33.01 -7.45 -23.27
CA LEU A 26 33.02 -6.68 -22.03
C LEU A 26 31.63 -6.15 -21.68
N THR A 27 30.93 -5.55 -22.65
CA THR A 27 29.59 -4.98 -22.45
C THR A 27 28.58 -6.06 -22.06
N ASN A 28 28.60 -7.20 -22.74
CA ASN A 28 27.75 -8.35 -22.42
C ASN A 28 28.05 -8.91 -21.02
N GLN A 29 29.32 -8.98 -20.63
CA GLN A 29 29.72 -9.47 -19.32
C GLN A 29 29.30 -8.52 -18.19
N VAL A 30 29.41 -7.20 -18.41
CA VAL A 30 28.95 -6.17 -17.47
C VAL A 30 27.42 -6.17 -17.38
N MET A 31 26.70 -6.22 -18.50
CA MET A 31 25.23 -6.32 -18.50
C MET A 31 24.73 -7.57 -17.78
N ALA A 32 25.37 -8.73 -17.97
CA ALA A 32 25.00 -9.96 -17.29
C ALA A 32 25.21 -9.87 -15.77
N LYS A 33 26.34 -9.29 -15.32
CA LYS A 33 26.60 -9.03 -13.89
C LYS A 33 25.59 -8.04 -13.31
N THR A 34 25.36 -6.92 -13.98
CA THR A 34 24.43 -5.87 -13.54
C THR A 34 23.01 -6.40 -13.45
N ARG A 35 22.56 -7.18 -14.43
CA ARG A 35 21.23 -7.81 -14.42
C ARG A 35 21.07 -8.77 -13.24
N ARG A 36 22.10 -9.55 -12.93
CA ARG A 36 22.08 -10.46 -11.76
C ARG A 36 22.00 -9.70 -10.44
N VAL A 37 22.73 -8.60 -10.30
CA VAL A 37 22.68 -7.73 -9.12
C VAL A 37 21.32 -7.06 -8.99
N LEU A 38 20.74 -6.55 -10.08
CA LEU A 38 19.41 -5.94 -10.08
C LEU A 38 18.32 -6.94 -9.70
N VAL A 39 18.39 -8.18 -10.20
CA VAL A 39 17.42 -9.23 -9.83
C VAL A 39 17.55 -9.60 -8.35
N LEU A 40 18.77 -9.70 -7.82
CA LEU A 40 19.00 -9.94 -6.39
C LEU A 40 18.48 -8.80 -5.51
N LEU A 41 18.73 -7.55 -5.91
CA LEU A 41 18.19 -6.36 -5.24
C LEU A 41 16.66 -6.35 -5.27
N ALA A 42 16.06 -6.59 -6.44
CA ALA A 42 14.61 -6.65 -6.60
C ALA A 42 13.99 -7.75 -5.72
N ALA A 43 14.58 -8.95 -5.71
CA ALA A 43 14.14 -10.05 -4.87
C ALA A 43 14.29 -9.73 -3.37
N GLY A 44 15.38 -9.06 -2.98
CA GLY A 44 15.60 -8.62 -1.61
C GLY A 44 14.57 -7.59 -1.16
N VAL A 45 14.33 -6.56 -1.97
CA VAL A 45 13.33 -5.53 -1.70
C VAL A 45 11.92 -6.13 -1.63
N LEU A 46 11.56 -7.02 -2.56
CA LEU A 46 10.28 -7.74 -2.53
C LEU A 46 10.12 -8.57 -1.25
N SER A 47 11.16 -9.29 -0.85
CA SER A 47 11.12 -10.09 0.39
C SER A 47 10.90 -9.20 1.61
N ILE A 48 11.60 -8.07 1.71
CA ILE A 48 11.42 -7.10 2.79
C ILE A 48 10.00 -6.52 2.77
N ALA A 49 9.50 -6.14 1.60
CA ALA A 49 8.16 -5.59 1.45
C ALA A 49 7.08 -6.59 1.90
N ILE A 50 7.20 -7.87 1.52
CA ILE A 50 6.29 -8.93 1.93
C ILE A 50 6.32 -9.11 3.45
N LEU A 51 7.52 -9.11 4.05
CA LEU A 51 7.67 -9.22 5.50
C LEU A 51 7.07 -8.03 6.24
N LEU A 52 7.23 -6.80 5.73
CA LEU A 52 6.65 -5.61 6.33
C LEU A 52 5.12 -5.61 6.24
N VAL A 53 4.57 -5.98 5.07
CA VAL A 53 3.11 -6.08 4.89
C VAL A 53 2.53 -7.17 5.77
N GLY A 54 3.15 -8.36 5.80
CA GLY A 54 2.74 -9.46 6.66
C GLY A 54 2.84 -9.11 8.15
N GLY A 55 3.95 -8.47 8.55
CA GLY A 55 4.15 -8.00 9.91
C GLY A 55 3.12 -6.95 10.33
N ALA A 56 2.84 -5.97 9.48
CA ALA A 56 1.81 -4.96 9.71
C ALA A 56 0.42 -5.61 9.81
N TRP A 57 0.11 -6.59 8.95
CA TRP A 57 -1.15 -7.33 9.01
C TRP A 57 -1.32 -8.10 10.31
N LEU A 58 -0.29 -8.80 10.79
CA LEU A 58 -0.37 -9.54 12.05
C LEU A 58 -0.44 -8.60 13.26
N MET A 59 0.34 -7.52 13.25
CA MET A 59 0.42 -6.58 14.37
C MET A 59 -0.81 -5.69 14.49
N PHE A 60 -1.39 -5.26 13.37
CA PHE A 60 -2.52 -4.33 13.38
C PHE A 60 -3.83 -4.97 12.93
N GLY A 61 -3.81 -5.90 11.97
CA GLY A 61 -5.01 -6.51 11.40
C GLY A 61 -5.79 -7.33 12.43
N MET A 62 -5.12 -8.16 13.23
CA MET A 62 -5.79 -8.95 14.27
C MET A 62 -6.41 -8.06 15.36
N PRO A 63 -5.66 -7.10 15.97
CA PRO A 63 -6.26 -6.19 16.95
C PRO A 63 -7.35 -5.27 16.38
N LEU A 64 -7.25 -4.85 15.11
CA LEU A 64 -8.30 -4.06 14.46
C LEU A 64 -9.59 -4.85 14.30
N LEU A 65 -9.50 -6.13 13.98
CA LEU A 65 -10.66 -7.01 13.87
C LEU A 65 -11.30 -7.22 15.24
N ASP A 66 -10.50 -7.53 16.26
CA ASP A 66 -11.00 -7.67 17.63
C ASP A 66 -11.67 -6.38 18.09
N PHE A 67 -11.05 -5.24 17.84
CA PHE A 67 -11.61 -3.93 18.14
C PHE A 67 -12.93 -3.68 17.41
N ALA A 68 -13.04 -4.05 16.13
CA ALA A 68 -14.28 -3.92 15.36
C ALA A 68 -15.39 -4.80 15.96
N VAL A 69 -15.07 -6.02 16.38
CA VAL A 69 -16.01 -6.91 17.07
C VAL A 69 -16.45 -6.31 18.40
N LEU A 70 -15.51 -5.83 19.22
CA LEU A 70 -15.81 -5.22 20.52
C LEU A 70 -16.70 -3.98 20.37
N ILE A 71 -16.38 -3.10 19.41
CA ILE A 71 -17.21 -1.92 19.12
C ILE A 71 -18.58 -2.35 18.62
N SER A 72 -18.67 -3.32 17.71
CA SER A 72 -19.97 -3.78 17.21
C SER A 72 -20.83 -4.32 18.34
N GLN A 73 -20.27 -5.16 19.20
CA GLN A 73 -20.96 -5.69 20.38
C GLN A 73 -21.44 -4.55 21.26
N PHE A 74 -20.55 -3.63 21.63
CA PHE A 74 -20.88 -2.47 22.46
C PHE A 74 -22.02 -1.63 21.86
N LEU A 75 -21.95 -1.31 20.56
CA LEU A 75 -22.97 -0.51 19.88
C LEU A 75 -24.33 -1.20 19.80
N THR A 76 -24.36 -2.54 19.79
CA THR A 76 -25.60 -3.33 19.76
C THR A 76 -26.21 -3.60 21.13
N ILE A 77 -25.54 -3.25 22.23
CA ILE A 77 -26.11 -3.39 23.58
C ILE A 77 -27.39 -2.57 23.69
N THR A 78 -28.45 -3.20 24.20
CA THR A 78 -29.73 -2.55 24.43
C THR A 78 -29.67 -1.60 25.62
N LEU A 79 -30.25 -0.41 25.49
CA LEU A 79 -30.22 0.61 26.55
C LEU A 79 -31.20 0.28 27.68
N PHE A 80 -32.38 -0.17 27.30
CA PHE A 80 -33.43 -0.60 28.21
C PHE A 80 -33.93 -1.98 27.81
N ASP A 81 -34.28 -2.81 28.78
CA ASP A 81 -34.99 -4.05 28.48
C ASP A 81 -36.48 -3.71 28.28
N LEU A 82 -36.93 -3.73 27.03
CA LEU A 82 -38.29 -3.32 26.63
C LEU A 82 -39.32 -4.45 26.74
N GLY A 83 -38.89 -5.69 27.07
CA GLY A 83 -39.77 -6.86 27.17
C GLY A 83 -40.53 -7.20 25.88
N GLU A 84 -41.63 -7.94 26.00
CA GLU A 84 -42.46 -8.44 24.88
C GLU A 84 -43.68 -7.54 24.59
N GLY A 85 -43.51 -6.22 24.66
CA GLY A 85 -44.57 -5.24 24.40
C GLY A 85 -44.55 -4.63 22.99
N TRP A 86 -45.65 -4.02 22.56
CA TRP A 86 -45.69 -3.24 21.31
C TRP A 86 -44.68 -2.09 21.30
N LEU A 87 -44.34 -1.56 22.47
CA LEU A 87 -43.27 -0.56 22.66
C LEU A 87 -41.90 -1.11 22.27
N ALA A 88 -41.63 -2.39 22.52
CA ALA A 88 -40.39 -3.02 22.06
C ALA A 88 -40.29 -3.00 20.54
N LEU A 89 -41.38 -3.30 19.82
CA LEU A 89 -41.38 -3.28 18.36
C LEU A 89 -41.09 -1.89 17.76
N VAL A 90 -41.58 -0.82 18.40
CA VAL A 90 -41.37 0.55 17.92
C VAL A 90 -39.97 1.07 18.27
N PHE A 91 -39.48 0.77 19.47
CA PHE A 91 -38.24 1.33 19.99
C PHE A 91 -37.01 0.43 19.81
N THR A 92 -37.16 -0.85 19.47
CA THR A 92 -36.05 -1.77 19.16
C THR A 92 -34.96 -1.18 18.25
N PRO A 93 -35.26 -0.53 17.11
CA PRO A 93 -34.21 0.04 16.26
C PRO A 93 -33.49 1.24 16.90
N LEU A 94 -34.11 1.91 17.88
CA LEU A 94 -33.56 3.06 18.59
C LEU A 94 -33.03 2.69 19.99
N ASN A 95 -33.23 1.46 20.43
CA ASN A 95 -32.91 1.01 21.78
C ASN A 95 -31.53 0.37 21.83
N ASN A 96 -30.52 1.02 21.25
CA ASN A 96 -29.14 0.56 21.31
C ASN A 96 -28.16 1.73 21.44
N ILE A 97 -26.94 1.46 21.87
CA ILE A 97 -25.93 2.50 22.04
C ILE A 97 -25.60 3.18 20.69
N ALA A 98 -25.68 2.44 19.58
CA ALA A 98 -25.47 3.00 18.24
C ALA A 98 -26.41 4.18 17.92
N SER A 99 -27.68 4.08 18.26
CA SER A 99 -28.67 5.12 18.00
C SER A 99 -28.35 6.40 18.78
N LEU A 100 -27.94 6.29 20.05
CA LEU A 100 -27.52 7.42 20.86
C LEU A 100 -26.30 8.12 20.28
N VAL A 101 -25.30 7.34 19.83
CA VAL A 101 -24.11 7.89 19.17
C VAL A 101 -24.49 8.65 17.90
N ILE A 102 -25.36 8.07 17.05
CA ILE A 102 -25.82 8.72 15.81
C ILE A 102 -26.60 10.00 16.11
N ILE A 103 -27.50 9.98 17.09
CA ILE A 103 -28.29 11.16 17.49
C ILE A 103 -27.37 12.24 18.06
N GLY A 104 -26.43 11.88 18.95
CA GLY A 104 -25.44 12.79 19.51
C GLY A 104 -24.55 13.42 18.44
N ALA A 105 -24.02 12.61 17.52
CA ALA A 105 -23.22 13.09 16.40
C ALA A 105 -24.01 14.04 15.49
N LYS A 106 -25.29 13.73 15.19
CA LYS A 106 -26.16 14.64 14.45
C LYS A 106 -26.43 15.94 15.20
N ALA A 107 -26.65 15.88 16.52
CA ALA A 107 -26.86 17.08 17.33
C ALA A 107 -25.63 17.98 17.33
N VAL A 108 -24.43 17.40 17.49
CA VAL A 108 -23.15 18.13 17.40
C VAL A 108 -22.97 18.73 16.00
N HIS A 109 -23.23 17.97 14.93
CA HIS A 109 -23.12 18.44 13.56
C HIS A 109 -24.06 19.61 13.26
N LEU A 110 -25.31 19.55 13.74
CA LEU A 110 -26.27 20.62 13.60
C LEU A 110 -25.88 21.86 14.42
N GLY A 111 -25.38 21.67 15.65
CA GLY A 111 -24.84 22.74 16.48
C GLY A 111 -23.65 23.44 15.81
N TRP A 112 -22.72 22.67 15.28
CA TRP A 112 -21.54 23.16 14.56
C TRP A 112 -21.92 23.95 13.30
N LYS A 113 -22.85 23.41 12.49
CA LYS A 113 -23.40 24.13 11.33
C LYS A 113 -24.06 25.44 11.71
N LYS A 114 -24.80 25.47 12.82
CA LYS A 114 -25.47 26.68 13.30
C LYS A 114 -24.47 27.73 13.79
N LEU A 115 -23.40 27.31 14.46
CA LEU A 115 -22.33 28.21 14.94
C LEU A 115 -21.51 28.79 13.79
N LEU A 116 -21.07 27.95 12.84
CA LEU A 116 -20.32 28.44 11.66
C LEU A 116 -21.21 29.26 10.72
N GLY A 117 -22.46 28.85 10.49
CA GLY A 117 -23.41 29.60 9.67
C GLY A 117 -23.73 30.98 10.24
N ALA A 118 -23.77 31.12 11.57
CA ALA A 118 -23.90 32.42 12.24
C ALA A 118 -22.63 33.28 12.10
N SER A 119 -21.45 32.68 11.96
CA SER A 119 -20.17 33.39 11.81
C SER A 119 -19.94 33.96 10.41
N PHE A 120 -20.62 33.48 9.37
CA PHE A 120 -20.49 33.96 7.98
C PHE A 120 -21.59 34.96 7.56
N SER A 121 -22.48 35.34 8.49
CA SER A 121 -23.60 36.27 8.24
C SER A 121 -23.43 37.64 8.92
N ASN A 122 -22.27 37.91 9.50
CA ASN A 122 -21.80 39.26 9.90
C ASN A 122 -20.73 39.73 8.91
#